data_AF-F2JZ27-F1
#
_entry.id   AF-F2JZ27-F1
#
_cell.length_a   1.000
_cell.length_b   1.000
_cell.length_c   1.000
_cell.angle_alpha   90.00
_cell.angle_beta   90.00
_cell.angle_gamma   90.00
#
_symmetry.space_group_name_H-M   'P 1'
#
loop_
_entity.id
_entity.type
_entity.pdbx_description
1 polymer ?
#
loop_
_entity_poly.entity_id
_entity_poly.type
_entity_poly.pdbx_seq_one_letter_code
_entity_poly.pdbx_strand_id
1 'polypeptide(L)'
;MDRKPELERELLDLLSTFSPTIEVANDAYQLSVSLAAKRAEVVWPHPFHEVFFDFWEGDRKVLSESFEFYEGESDTELIEYLSSVLDRFLTNAIRVQVQGKFLKTTELQYQQGDVWNSVF
;
A
#
# COMPACT_ATOMS: atom_id res chain seq x y z
N MET A 1 7.95 7.65 -20.47
CA MET A 1 7.32 6.36 -20.19
C MET A 1 5.99 6.28 -20.93
N ASP A 2 5.62 5.13 -21.49
CA ASP A 2 4.25 4.91 -21.93
C ASP A 2 3.44 4.57 -20.67
N ARG A 3 2.71 5.57 -20.18
CA ARG A 3 1.67 5.41 -19.15
C ARG A 3 0.86 4.14 -19.43
N LYS A 4 0.50 3.38 -18.40
CA LYS A 4 -0.26 2.12 -18.51
C LYS A 4 -1.72 2.35 -18.07
N PRO A 5 -2.62 2.81 -18.97
CA PRO A 5 -3.95 3.24 -18.56
C PRO A 5 -4.82 2.08 -18.07
N GLU A 6 -4.52 0.86 -18.49
CA GLU A 6 -5.26 -0.33 -18.06
C GLU A 6 -4.98 -0.70 -16.63
N LEU A 7 -3.71 -0.62 -16.19
CA LEU A 7 -3.34 -0.80 -14.79
C LEU A 7 -4.03 0.25 -13.91
N GLU A 8 -4.03 1.52 -14.34
CA GLU A 8 -4.69 2.59 -13.61
C GLU A 8 -6.19 2.33 -13.48
N ARG A 9 -6.85 1.97 -14.59
CA ARG A 9 -8.28 1.68 -14.60
C ARG A 9 -8.63 0.54 -13.67
N GLU A 10 -7.86 -0.54 -13.69
CA GLU A 10 -8.09 -1.72 -12.86
C GLU A 10 -7.91 -1.42 -11.37
N LEU A 11 -6.85 -0.68 -11.00
CA LEU A 11 -6.67 -0.20 -9.62
C LEU A 11 -7.82 0.69 -9.16
N LEU A 12 -8.25 1.64 -10.00
CA LEU A 12 -9.36 2.55 -9.67
C LEU A 12 -10.68 1.79 -9.49
N ASP A 13 -10.92 0.73 -10.26
CA ASP A 13 -12.14 -0.08 -10.17
C ASP A 13 -12.14 -0.96 -8.91
N LEU A 14 -11.05 -1.72 -8.69
CA LEU A 14 -10.89 -2.61 -7.53
C LEU A 14 -10.93 -1.84 -6.21
N LEU A 15 -10.32 -0.66 -6.17
CA LEU A 15 -10.22 0.16 -4.96
C LEU A 15 -11.31 1.21 -4.87
N SER A 16 -12.33 1.18 -5.73
CA SER A 16 -13.38 2.20 -5.83
C SER A 16 -14.07 2.53 -4.50
N THR A 17 -14.20 1.56 -3.59
CA THR A 17 -14.76 1.74 -2.24
C THR A 17 -13.90 2.65 -1.35
N PHE A 18 -12.62 2.82 -1.69
CA PHE A 18 -11.63 3.59 -0.92
C PHE A 18 -11.31 4.96 -1.55
N SER A 19 -12.22 5.50 -2.37
CA SER A 19 -12.04 6.82 -3.03
C SER A 19 -10.66 6.99 -3.69
N PRO A 20 -10.26 6.07 -4.60
CA PRO A 20 -8.91 6.02 -5.11
C PRO A 20 -8.65 7.18 -6.07
N THR A 21 -7.45 7.72 -6.02
CA THR A 21 -6.96 8.71 -6.99
C THR A 21 -5.57 8.31 -7.44
N ILE A 22 -5.30 8.42 -8.74
CA ILE A 22 -3.97 8.16 -9.30
C ILE A 22 -3.48 9.42 -10.00
N GLU A 23 -2.31 9.87 -9.59
CA GLU A 23 -1.55 10.92 -10.27
C GLU A 23 -0.26 10.33 -10.85
N VAL A 24 0.20 10.88 -11.96
CA VAL A 24 1.46 10.47 -12.60
C VAL A 24 2.35 11.70 -12.73
N ALA A 25 3.52 11.66 -12.08
CA ALA A 25 4.48 12.76 -12.09
C ALA A 25 5.91 12.22 -12.11
N ASN A 26 6.77 12.80 -12.96
CA ASN A 26 8.21 12.49 -13.04
C ASN A 26 8.51 10.97 -13.11
N ASP A 27 7.80 10.24 -13.96
CA ASP A 27 7.94 8.79 -14.15
C ASP A 27 7.58 7.92 -12.90
N ALA A 28 6.85 8.48 -11.93
CA ALA A 28 6.25 7.73 -10.84
C ALA A 28 4.73 7.84 -10.87
N TYR A 29 4.07 6.74 -10.52
CA TYR A 29 2.66 6.77 -10.18
C TYR A 29 2.52 7.02 -8.68
N GLN A 30 1.49 7.78 -8.33
CA GLN A 30 1.07 8.01 -6.96
C GLN A 30 -0.40 7.65 -6.83
N LEU A 31 -0.70 6.61 -6.04
CA LEU A 31 -2.05 6.19 -5.68
C LEU A 31 -2.35 6.67 -4.26
N SER A 32 -3.43 7.41 -4.10
CA SER A 32 -3.98 7.77 -2.80
C SER A 32 -5.32 7.07 -2.62
N VAL A 33 -5.51 6.39 -1.48
CA VAL A 33 -6.78 5.76 -1.08
C VAL A 33 -7.12 6.12 0.35
N SER A 34 -8.41 6.18 0.68
CA SER A 34 -8.89 6.53 2.01
C SER A 34 -10.20 5.85 2.37
N LEU A 35 -10.37 5.56 3.66
CA LEU A 35 -11.61 5.07 4.25
C LEU A 35 -11.72 5.58 5.69
N ALA A 36 -12.78 6.31 5.98
CA ALA A 36 -12.99 6.95 7.29
C ALA A 36 -11.75 7.77 7.74
N ALA A 37 -11.15 7.45 8.89
CA ALA A 37 -9.97 8.15 9.38
C ALA A 37 -8.65 7.61 8.79
N LYS A 38 -8.68 6.62 7.90
CA LYS A 38 -7.48 5.98 7.36
C LYS A 38 -7.19 6.46 5.94
N ARG A 39 -5.90 6.63 5.65
CA ARG A 39 -5.39 6.95 4.32
C ARG A 39 -4.10 6.21 4.06
N ALA A 40 -3.93 5.74 2.83
CA ALA A 40 -2.65 5.22 2.36
C ALA A 40 -2.25 5.95 1.07
N GLU A 41 -0.97 6.32 1.01
CA GLU A 41 -0.32 6.85 -0.18
C GLU A 41 0.67 5.80 -0.67
N VAL A 42 0.63 5.47 -1.95
CA VAL A 42 1.49 4.48 -2.57
C VAL A 42 2.20 5.13 -3.75
N VAL A 43 3.53 5.09 -3.74
CA VAL A 43 4.36 5.61 -4.83
C VAL A 43 5.16 4.47 -5.43
N TRP A 44 5.11 4.30 -6.74
CA TRP A 44 5.95 3.33 -7.45
C TRP A 44 6.64 4.02 -8.63
N PRO A 45 7.92 4.37 -8.47
CA PRO A 45 8.73 4.96 -9.54
C PRO A 45 9.06 3.91 -10.60
N HIS A 46 8.85 4.22 -11.88
CA HIS A 46 9.32 3.36 -12.98
C HIS A 46 10.74 3.79 -13.39
N PRO A 47 11.66 2.87 -13.76
CA PRO A 47 11.50 1.42 -13.87
C PRO A 47 11.86 0.65 -12.59
N PHE A 48 11.82 1.30 -11.42
CA PHE A 48 12.19 0.62 -10.19
C PHE A 48 11.12 -0.41 -9.84
N HIS A 49 11.56 -1.59 -9.43
CA HIS A 49 10.69 -2.63 -8.91
C HIS A 49 10.42 -2.40 -7.42
N GLU A 50 10.27 -1.16 -6.98
CA GLU A 50 10.05 -0.85 -5.57
C GLU A 50 8.82 0.04 -5.41
N VAL A 51 7.98 -0.35 -4.47
CA VAL A 51 6.76 0.35 -4.10
C VAL A 51 6.92 0.89 -2.69
N PHE A 52 6.59 2.16 -2.50
CA PHE A 52 6.68 2.86 -1.23
C PHE A 52 5.28 3.12 -0.70
N PHE A 53 5.02 2.69 0.53
CA PHE A 53 3.75 2.89 1.22
C PHE A 53 3.91 3.88 2.36
N ASP A 54 2.91 4.75 2.49
CA ASP A 54 2.76 5.71 3.57
C ASP A 54 1.36 5.54 4.18
N PHE A 55 1.29 5.02 5.40
CA PHE A 55 0.02 4.74 6.10
C PHE A 55 -0.31 5.82 7.13
N TRP A 56 -1.56 6.25 7.19
CA TRP A 56 -2.04 7.34 8.04
C TRP A 56 -3.33 6.99 8.78
N GLU A 57 -3.43 7.45 10.03
CA GLU A 57 -4.67 7.48 10.82
C GLU A 57 -4.90 8.90 11.34
N GLY A 58 -5.97 9.55 10.86
CA GLY A 58 -6.18 10.99 10.99
C GLY A 58 -5.00 11.75 10.36
N ASP A 59 -4.47 12.72 11.10
CA ASP A 59 -3.33 13.53 10.66
C ASP A 59 -1.96 12.90 11.00
N ARG A 60 -1.94 11.69 11.57
CA ARG A 60 -0.72 11.03 12.02
C ARG A 60 -0.29 9.94 11.06
N LYS A 61 0.95 10.04 10.57
CA LYS A 61 1.62 8.94 9.85
C LYS A 61 1.90 7.80 10.83
N VAL A 62 1.39 6.61 10.51
CA VAL A 62 1.51 5.38 11.29
C VAL A 62 2.81 4.66 10.98
N LEU A 63 3.09 4.44 9.69
CA LEU A 63 4.28 3.75 9.20
C LEU A 63 4.58 4.16 7.76
N SER A 64 5.87 4.18 7.41
CA SER A 64 6.36 4.14 6.04
C SER A 64 7.09 2.81 5.84
N GLU A 65 6.85 2.15 4.71
CA GLU A 65 7.55 0.90 4.38
C GLU A 65 7.70 0.79 2.86
N SER A 66 8.70 0.06 2.41
CA SER A 66 8.84 -0.29 0.99
C SER A 66 8.80 -1.80 0.76
N PHE A 67 8.39 -2.16 -0.44
CA PHE A 67 8.38 -3.54 -0.91
C PHE A 67 9.02 -3.60 -2.29
N GLU A 68 10.03 -4.45 -2.43
CA GLU A 68 10.71 -4.72 -3.69
C GLU A 68 10.01 -5.90 -4.40
N PHE A 69 9.47 -5.62 -5.57
CA PHE A 69 9.03 -6.59 -6.57
C PHE A 69 10.24 -7.20 -7.26
N TYR A 70 10.14 -8.47 -7.67
CA TYR A 70 11.19 -9.13 -8.44
C TYR A 70 11.12 -8.75 -9.93
N GLU A 71 12.27 -8.73 -10.60
CA GLU A 71 12.32 -8.64 -12.06
C GLU A 71 11.52 -9.79 -12.68
N GLY A 72 10.39 -9.49 -13.32
CA GLY A 72 9.51 -10.46 -13.97
C GLY A 72 8.10 -10.53 -13.41
N GLU A 73 7.81 -9.89 -12.27
CA GLU A 73 6.44 -9.77 -11.77
C GLU A 73 5.58 -8.91 -12.72
N SER A 74 4.36 -9.38 -12.93
CA SER A 74 3.38 -8.81 -13.85
C SER A 74 2.62 -7.64 -13.23
N ASP A 75 2.01 -6.82 -14.08
CA ASP A 75 1.11 -5.76 -13.64
C ASP A 75 -0.05 -6.32 -12.79
N THR A 76 -0.51 -7.55 -13.08
CA THR A 76 -1.54 -8.24 -12.30
C THR A 76 -1.07 -8.56 -10.87
N GLU A 77 0.14 -9.08 -10.70
CA GLU A 77 0.70 -9.37 -9.37
C GLU A 77 0.87 -8.09 -8.55
N LEU A 78 1.29 -7.00 -9.19
CA LEU A 78 1.33 -5.68 -8.56
C LEU A 78 -0.07 -5.24 -8.10
N ILE A 79 -1.08 -5.33 -8.97
CA ILE A 79 -2.46 -4.95 -8.66
C ILE A 79 -3.03 -5.76 -7.50
N GLU A 80 -2.83 -7.08 -7.51
CA GLU A 80 -3.29 -7.98 -6.45
C GLU A 80 -2.61 -7.66 -5.11
N TYR A 81 -1.30 -7.43 -5.13
CA TYR A 81 -0.53 -7.07 -3.95
C TYR A 81 -0.98 -5.74 -3.36
N LEU A 82 -1.03 -4.68 -4.18
CA LEU A 82 -1.48 -3.36 -3.74
C LEU A 82 -2.89 -3.44 -3.15
N SER A 83 -3.81 -4.12 -3.84
CA SER A 83 -5.19 -4.22 -3.40
C SER A 83 -5.33 -4.95 -2.06
N SER A 84 -4.58 -6.04 -1.89
CA SER A 84 -4.56 -6.82 -0.65
C SER A 84 -4.01 -6.03 0.54
N VAL A 85 -2.87 -5.36 0.37
CA VAL A 85 -2.24 -4.54 1.44
C VAL A 85 -3.15 -3.39 1.85
N LEU A 86 -3.72 -2.69 0.86
CA LEU A 86 -4.59 -1.55 1.08
C LEU A 86 -5.90 -1.95 1.75
N ASP A 87 -6.54 -3.04 1.31
CA ASP A 87 -7.75 -3.56 1.94
C ASP A 87 -7.53 -3.94 3.41
N ARG A 88 -6.46 -4.71 3.70
CA ARG A 88 -6.10 -5.11 5.06
C ARG A 88 -5.93 -3.89 5.97
N PHE A 89 -5.21 -2.87 5.50
CA PHE A 89 -4.97 -1.66 6.29
C PHE A 89 -6.25 -0.84 6.51
N LEU A 90 -7.01 -0.57 5.43
CA LEU A 90 -8.14 0.35 5.45
C LEU A 90 -9.36 -0.21 6.20
N THR A 91 -9.61 -1.51 6.12
CA THR A 91 -10.87 -2.11 6.62
C THR A 91 -10.77 -2.67 8.04
N ASN A 92 -9.58 -2.95 8.56
CA ASN A 92 -9.40 -3.65 9.83
C ASN A 92 -8.86 -2.75 10.94
N ALA A 93 -8.91 -3.18 12.20
CA ALA A 93 -8.13 -2.54 13.26
C ALA A 93 -6.63 -2.79 13.03
N ILE A 94 -5.79 -1.76 13.23
CA ILE A 94 -4.35 -1.84 12.99
C ILE A 94 -3.54 -1.57 14.25
N ARG A 95 -2.32 -2.11 14.30
CA ARG A 95 -1.32 -1.76 15.29
C ARG A 95 0.07 -1.78 14.69
N VAL A 96 0.98 -1.05 15.31
CA VAL A 96 2.40 -1.11 15.01
C VAL A 96 3.07 -1.95 16.08
N GLN A 97 3.64 -3.09 15.70
CA GLN A 97 4.38 -3.97 16.58
C GLN A 97 5.88 -3.74 16.40
N VAL A 98 6.60 -3.47 17.48
CA VAL A 98 8.07 -3.40 17.47
C VAL A 98 8.62 -4.70 18.03
N GLN A 99 9.40 -5.41 17.22
CA GLN A 99 10.03 -6.67 17.58
C GLN A 99 11.56 -6.52 17.70
N GLY A 100 12.18 -7.32 18.57
CA GLY A 100 13.63 -7.39 18.72
C GLY A 100 14.22 -6.51 19.84
N LYS A 101 15.20 -7.06 20.56
CA LYS A 101 15.89 -6.38 21.68
C LYS A 101 17.09 -5.54 21.24
N PHE A 102 17.74 -5.92 20.14
CA PHE A 102 18.99 -5.29 19.66
C PHE A 102 18.83 -4.63 18.29
N LEU A 103 18.18 -5.32 17.34
CA LEU A 103 17.68 -4.74 16.09
C LEU A 103 16.16 -4.65 16.22
N LYS A 104 15.63 -3.43 16.21
CA LYS A 104 14.19 -3.20 16.28
C LYS A 104 13.62 -3.24 14.87
N THR A 105 12.77 -4.22 14.61
CA THR A 105 11.96 -4.28 13.40
C THR A 105 10.56 -3.78 13.74
N THR A 106 10.01 -2.93 12.88
CA THR A 106 8.66 -2.41 13.02
C THR A 106 7.76 -3.12 12.03
N GLU A 107 6.62 -3.61 12.46
CA GLU A 107 5.67 -4.35 11.62
C GLU A 107 4.29 -3.73 11.77
N LEU A 108 3.63 -3.43 10.64
CA LEU A 108 2.24 -3.05 10.63
C LEU A 108 1.38 -4.30 10.61
N GLN A 109 0.50 -4.44 11.61
CA GLN A 109 -0.36 -5.60 11.75
C GLN A 109 -1.83 -5.19 11.69
N TYR A 110 -2.67 -6.06 11.14
CA TYR A 110 -4.13 -5.95 11.17
C TYR A 110 -4.75 -7.08 11.99
N GLN A 111 -5.90 -6.81 12.60
CA GLN A 111 -6.62 -7.78 13.39
C GLN A 111 -7.61 -8.59 12.53
N GLN A 112 -7.52 -9.92 12.59
CA GLN A 112 -8.50 -10.84 12.00
C GLN A 112 -8.99 -11.81 13.09
N GLY A 113 -10.21 -11.59 13.57
CA GLY A 113 -10.71 -12.27 14.77
C GLY A 113 -9.85 -11.91 15.99
N ASP A 114 -9.30 -12.92 16.66
CA ASP A 114 -8.44 -12.74 17.84
C ASP A 114 -6.93 -12.75 17.51
N VAL A 115 -6.58 -12.81 16.22
CA VAL A 115 -5.19 -12.92 15.75
C VAL A 115 -4.76 -11.63 15.07
N TRP A 116 -3.48 -11.29 15.23
CA TRP A 116 -2.82 -10.18 14.54
C TRP A 116 -1.94 -10.75 13.43
N ASN A 117 -2.15 -10.27 12.21
CA ASN A 117 -1.42 -10.69 11.01
C ASN A 117 -0.69 -9.50 10.38
N SER A 118 0.37 -9.77 9.59
CA SER A 118 1.07 -8.74 8.81
C SER A 118 0.12 -8.08 7.81
N VAL A 119 0.23 -6.75 7.66
CA VAL A 119 -0.44 -6.02 6.58
C VAL A 119 0.18 -6.35 5.21
N PHE A 120 1.50 -6.50 5.16
CA PHE A 120 2.27 -6.90 3.97
C PHE A 120 2.17 -8.41 3.76
#